data_AF-A0A531JKB9-F1
#
_entry.id   AF-A0A531JKB9-F1
#
_cell.length_a   1.000
_cell.length_b   1.000
_cell.length_c   1.000
_cell.angle_alpha   90.00
_cell.angle_beta   90.00
_cell.angle_gamma   90.00
#
_symmetry.space_group_name_H-M   'P 1'
#
loop_
_entity.id
_entity.type
_entity.pdbx_description
1 polymer ?
#
loop_
_entity_poly.entity_id
_entity_poly.type
_entity_poly.pdbx_seq_one_letter_code
_entity_poly.pdbx_strand_id
1 'polypeptide(L)'
;VAAELNWSVPLQAAEHFYVVTEAIPDLPHDLPTIRDMDARVYAKADAGKLLVGFFEANGKPWGMNGIPHDFSFDSLPEDFDHIEPYLSAAIGRMPILANVGLQLNFNGPESFTPD
;
A
#
# COMPACT_ATOMS: atom_id res chain seq x y z
N VAL A 1 -23.40 -3.90 9.88
CA VAL A 1 -23.50 -5.00 10.88
C VAL A 1 -23.44 -4.51 12.33
N ALA A 2 -22.29 -4.13 12.91
CA ALA A 2 -22.22 -3.78 14.34
C ALA A 2 -23.14 -2.59 14.74
N ALA A 3 -23.18 -1.55 13.91
CA ALA A 3 -24.05 -0.40 14.11
C ALA A 3 -25.56 -0.77 14.11
N GLU A 4 -25.97 -1.79 13.34
CA GLU A 4 -27.36 -2.29 13.32
C GLU A 4 -27.75 -2.93 14.67
N LEU A 5 -26.75 -3.37 15.46
CA LEU A 5 -26.92 -3.92 16.80
C LEU A 5 -26.66 -2.88 17.90
N ASN A 6 -26.50 -1.60 17.55
CA ASN A 6 -26.12 -0.52 18.46
C ASN A 6 -24.77 -0.77 19.18
N TRP A 7 -23.84 -1.44 18.51
CA TRP A 7 -22.48 -1.65 18.99
C TRP A 7 -21.51 -0.74 18.25
N SER A 8 -20.51 -0.25 18.98
CA SER A 8 -19.38 0.49 18.42
C SER A 8 -18.17 -0.43 18.34
N VAL A 9 -17.56 -0.51 17.15
CA VAL A 9 -16.27 -1.17 16.91
C VAL A 9 -15.28 -0.06 16.56
N PRO A 10 -14.21 0.16 17.34
CA PRO A 10 -13.25 1.23 17.09
C PRO A 10 -12.33 0.83 15.93
N LEU A 11 -12.87 0.87 14.72
CA LEU A 11 -12.16 0.53 13.50
C LEU A 11 -12.39 1.64 12.48
N GLN A 12 -11.31 2.14 11.88
CA GLN A 12 -11.34 3.19 10.89
C GLN A 12 -10.63 2.70 9.63
N ALA A 13 -11.29 2.80 8.48
CA ALA A 13 -10.65 2.54 7.21
C ALA A 13 -9.72 3.71 6.83
N ALA A 14 -8.56 3.39 6.28
CA ALA A 14 -7.62 4.32 5.69
C ALA A 14 -7.18 3.83 4.31
N GLU A 15 -6.82 4.76 3.43
CA GLU A 15 -6.18 4.44 2.15
C GLU A 15 -4.80 3.81 2.43
N HIS A 16 -4.47 2.76 1.69
CA HIS A 16 -3.20 2.06 1.76
C HIS A 16 -2.66 1.82 0.35
N PHE A 17 -1.40 2.18 0.16
CA PHE A 17 -0.79 2.24 -1.16
C PHE A 17 0.32 1.20 -1.34
N TYR A 18 0.35 0.60 -2.53
CA TYR A 18 1.52 -0.12 -3.01
C TYR A 18 1.63 -0.04 -4.53
N VAL A 19 2.86 -0.18 -5.02
CA VAL A 19 3.17 -0.34 -6.43
C VAL A 19 3.69 -1.75 -6.68
N VAL A 20 3.47 -2.26 -7.88
CA VAL A 20 4.07 -3.51 -8.36
C VAL A 20 4.90 -3.19 -9.59
N THR A 21 6.17 -3.59 -9.57
CA THR A 21 7.05 -3.39 -10.72
C THR A 21 6.66 -4.30 -11.88
N GLU A 22 7.18 -4.00 -13.07
CA GLU A 22 7.33 -5.02 -14.11
C GLU A 22 8.26 -6.15 -13.64
N ALA A 23 8.30 -7.25 -14.40
CA ALA A 23 9.16 -8.39 -14.07
C ALA A 23 10.63 -7.96 -14.11
N ILE A 24 11.36 -8.28 -13.05
CA ILE A 24 12.79 -8.00 -12.92
C ILE A 24 13.55 -9.28 -13.31
N PRO A 25 14.40 -9.23 -14.36
CA PRO A 25 15.24 -10.35 -14.74
C PRO A 25 16.10 -10.82 -13.56
N ASP A 26 16.19 -12.15 -13.40
CA ASP A 26 17.00 -12.80 -12.37
C ASP A 26 16.70 -12.39 -10.93
N LEU A 27 15.49 -11.87 -10.65
CA LEU A 27 15.05 -11.58 -9.29
C LEU A 27 14.98 -12.89 -8.48
N PRO A 28 15.72 -13.03 -7.37
CA PRO A 28 15.67 -14.24 -6.56
C PRO A 28 14.27 -14.51 -6.00
N HIS A 29 13.79 -15.74 -6.14
CA HIS A 29 12.48 -16.15 -5.64
C HIS A 29 12.40 -16.21 -4.11
N ASP A 30 13.54 -16.31 -3.44
CA ASP A 30 13.70 -16.41 -1.99
C ASP A 30 14.16 -15.09 -1.35
N LEU A 31 14.01 -13.97 -2.07
CA LEU A 31 14.34 -12.65 -1.54
C LEU A 31 13.52 -12.38 -0.26
N PRO A 32 14.16 -12.08 0.88
CA PRO A 32 13.44 -11.79 2.10
C PRO A 32 12.61 -10.51 1.95
N THR A 33 11.49 -10.43 2.65
CA THR A 33 10.72 -9.20 2.79
C THR A 33 11.58 -8.14 3.47
N ILE A 34 11.67 -6.97 2.86
CA ILE A 34 12.40 -5.81 3.36
C ILE A 34 11.39 -4.89 4.04
N ARG A 35 11.77 -4.31 5.17
CA ARG A 35 11.06 -3.21 5.80
C ARG A 35 12.06 -2.15 6.22
N ASP A 36 11.86 -0.93 5.73
CA ASP A 36 12.62 0.25 6.08
C ASP A 36 11.67 1.22 6.80
N MET A 37 11.82 1.32 8.12
CA MET A 37 10.93 2.14 8.94
C MET A 37 11.21 3.63 8.80
N ASP A 38 12.45 4.01 8.48
CA ASP A 38 12.84 5.41 8.30
C ASP A 38 12.29 5.95 6.98
N ALA A 39 12.41 5.15 5.91
CA ALA A 39 11.81 5.44 4.61
C ALA A 39 10.30 5.16 4.56
N ARG A 40 9.76 4.46 5.56
CA ARG A 40 8.35 4.02 5.65
C ARG A 40 7.90 3.13 4.50
N VAL A 41 8.78 2.23 4.09
CA VAL A 41 8.61 1.36 2.93
C VAL A 41 8.73 -0.09 3.36
N TYR A 42 7.94 -0.97 2.75
CA TYR A 42 8.22 -2.40 2.74
C TYR A 42 8.25 -2.90 1.30
N ALA A 43 9.01 -3.96 1.05
CA ALA A 43 9.08 -4.58 -0.26
C ALA A 43 9.15 -6.11 -0.14
N LYS A 44 8.53 -6.81 -1.09
CA LYS A 44 8.64 -8.26 -1.20
C LYS A 44 8.70 -8.68 -2.66
N ALA A 45 9.36 -9.81 -2.92
CA ALA A 45 9.25 -10.47 -4.20
C ALA A 45 7.85 -11.05 -4.38
N ASP A 46 7.30 -10.90 -5.58
CA ASP A 46 6.02 -11.48 -5.98
C ASP A 46 6.09 -11.90 -7.46
N ALA A 47 6.13 -13.20 -7.73
CA ALA A 47 6.16 -13.78 -9.08
C ALA A 47 7.17 -13.12 -10.06
N GLY A 48 8.40 -12.86 -9.58
CA GLY A 48 9.46 -12.23 -10.38
C GLY A 48 9.39 -10.70 -10.47
N LYS A 49 8.52 -10.07 -9.67
CA LYS A 49 8.35 -8.62 -9.53
C LYS A 49 8.63 -8.21 -8.08
N LEU A 50 8.73 -6.90 -7.85
CA LEU A 50 8.69 -6.35 -6.51
C LEU A 50 7.33 -5.69 -6.27
N LEU A 51 6.69 -6.06 -5.17
CA LEU A 51 5.63 -5.26 -4.57
C LEU A 51 6.29 -4.33 -3.55
N VAL A 52 6.08 -3.03 -3.69
CA VAL A 52 6.62 -1.99 -2.81
C VAL A 52 5.45 -1.21 -2.23
N GLY A 53 5.25 -1.32 -0.92
CA GLY A 53 4.17 -0.62 -0.22
C GLY A 53 4.67 0.37 0.81
N PHE A 54 3.78 1.24 1.23
CA PHE A 54 4.12 2.43 2.01
C PHE A 54 3.28 2.49 3.29
N PHE A 55 3.89 2.97 4.38
CA PHE A 55 3.18 3.32 5.61
C PHE A 55 3.42 4.79 5.92
N GLU A 56 2.72 5.67 5.20
CA GLU A 56 2.94 7.12 5.25
C GLU A 56 2.80 7.70 6.68
N ALA A 57 3.48 8.82 7.00
CA ALA A 57 3.23 9.51 8.29
C ALA A 57 1.79 9.96 8.42
N ASN A 58 1.28 10.50 7.31
CA ASN A 58 -0.01 11.13 7.25
C ASN A 58 -0.90 10.20 6.44
N GLY A 59 -1.37 9.13 7.07
CA GLY A 59 -2.35 8.23 6.45
C GLY A 59 -3.63 8.99 6.10
N LYS A 60 -4.32 8.54 5.05
CA LYS A 60 -5.54 9.18 4.57
C LYS A 60 -6.76 8.42 5.08
N PRO A 61 -7.57 8.96 6.00
CA PRO A 61 -8.78 8.30 6.44
C PRO A 61 -9.79 8.20 5.30
N TRP A 62 -10.46 7.05 5.17
CA TRP A 62 -11.45 6.79 4.14
C TRP A 62 -12.79 6.37 4.74
N GLY A 63 -13.88 6.59 4.02
CA GLY A 63 -15.21 6.12 4.44
C GLY A 63 -15.83 6.87 5.61
N MET A 64 -15.39 8.11 5.90
CA MET A 64 -15.94 8.93 6.99
C MET A 64 -17.45 9.17 6.89
N ASN A 65 -18.00 9.10 5.67
CA ASN A 65 -19.44 9.22 5.38
C ASN A 65 -20.13 7.86 5.21
N GLY A 66 -19.47 6.77 5.59
CA GLY A 66 -19.88 5.39 5.31
C GLY A 66 -19.16 4.79 4.09
N ILE A 67 -19.17 3.47 4.04
CA ILE A 67 -18.63 2.66 2.94
C ILE A 67 -19.82 2.05 2.18
N PRO A 68 -19.85 2.08 0.83
CA PRO A 68 -20.92 1.45 0.06
C PRO A 68 -21.03 -0.06 0.36
N HIS A 69 -22.26 -0.56 0.49
CA HIS A 69 -22.52 -1.97 0.84
C HIS A 69 -22.07 -2.97 -0.24
N ASP A 70 -21.98 -2.52 -1.48
CA ASP A 70 -21.55 -3.28 -2.65
C ASP A 70 -20.05 -3.12 -2.97
N PHE A 71 -19.32 -2.31 -2.18
CA PHE A 71 -17.88 -2.15 -2.34
C PHE A 71 -17.16 -3.47 -2.00
N SER A 72 -16.60 -4.11 -3.01
CA SER A 72 -15.82 -5.34 -2.87
C SER A 72 -14.94 -5.56 -4.10
N PHE A 73 -13.74 -6.12 -3.91
CA PHE A 73 -12.78 -6.38 -4.98
C PHE A 73 -12.43 -5.17 -5.86
N ASP A 74 -12.53 -3.97 -5.28
CA ASP A 74 -12.31 -2.70 -5.97
C ASP A 74 -11.13 -1.93 -5.34
N SER A 75 -10.62 -0.96 -6.07
CA SER A 75 -9.57 -0.03 -5.65
C SER A 75 -10.12 1.36 -5.41
N LEU A 76 -9.44 2.14 -4.60
CA LEU A 76 -9.65 3.57 -4.47
C LEU A 76 -8.88 4.32 -5.58
N PRO A 77 -9.21 5.59 -5.85
CA PRO A 77 -8.46 6.38 -6.83
C PRO A 77 -6.96 6.42 -6.51
N GLU A 78 -6.14 6.29 -7.54
CA GLU A 78 -4.69 6.46 -7.42
C GLU A 78 -4.36 7.89 -6.95
N ASP A 79 -3.29 8.01 -6.15
CA ASP A 79 -2.77 9.29 -5.68
C ASP A 79 -1.23 9.25 -5.69
N PHE A 80 -0.66 9.46 -6.87
CA PHE A 80 0.77 9.32 -7.07
C PHE A 80 1.57 10.39 -6.33
N ASP A 81 1.05 11.62 -6.27
CA ASP A 81 1.69 12.74 -5.56
C ASP A 81 1.86 12.43 -4.06
N HIS A 82 0.90 11.71 -3.46
CA HIS A 82 0.98 11.28 -2.06
C HIS A 82 2.10 10.25 -1.83
N ILE A 83 2.31 9.32 -2.77
CA ILE A 83 3.31 8.25 -2.62
C ILE A 83 4.69 8.60 -3.17
N GLU A 84 4.81 9.61 -4.04
CA GLU A 84 6.06 10.01 -4.71
C GLU A 84 7.25 10.19 -3.73
N PRO A 85 7.11 10.86 -2.57
CA PRO A 85 8.23 11.03 -1.64
C PRO A 85 8.73 9.70 -1.08
N TYR A 86 7.82 8.76 -0.82
CA TYR A 86 8.14 7.44 -0.27
C TYR A 86 8.71 6.52 -1.34
N LEU A 87 8.18 6.58 -2.56
CA LEU A 87 8.74 5.88 -3.71
C LEU A 87 10.15 6.37 -4.03
N SER A 88 10.39 7.68 -3.95
CA SER A 88 11.73 8.27 -4.11
C SER A 88 12.71 7.77 -3.04
N ALA A 89 12.28 7.67 -1.78
CA ALA A 89 13.08 7.08 -0.71
C ALA A 89 13.34 5.58 -0.94
N ALA A 90 12.33 4.84 -1.43
CA ALA A 90 12.46 3.43 -1.79
C ALA A 90 13.50 3.23 -2.91
N ILE A 91 13.52 4.10 -3.93
CA ILE A 91 14.52 4.10 -5.00
C ILE A 91 15.93 4.31 -4.42
N GLY A 92 16.09 5.24 -3.46
CA GLY A 92 17.36 5.43 -2.76
C GLY A 92 17.84 4.17 -2.03
N ARG A 93 16.92 3.36 -1.49
CA ARG A 93 17.23 2.11 -0.78
C ARG A 93 17.44 0.91 -1.71
N MET A 94 16.67 0.85 -2.80
CA MET A 94 16.66 -0.21 -3.81
C MET A 94 16.80 0.42 -5.21
N PRO A 95 18.04 0.75 -5.66
CA PRO A 95 18.27 1.49 -6.89
C PRO A 95 17.73 0.83 -8.17
N ILE A 96 17.45 -0.47 -8.13
CA ILE A 96 16.80 -1.18 -9.25
C ILE A 96 15.41 -0.59 -9.59
N LEU A 97 14.72 -0.02 -8.59
CA LEU A 97 13.41 0.61 -8.76
C LEU A 97 13.46 1.84 -9.69
N ALA A 98 14.62 2.48 -9.86
CA ALA A 98 14.77 3.61 -10.80
C ALA A 98 14.71 3.18 -12.27
N ASN A 99 14.94 1.90 -12.57
CA ASN A 99 15.16 1.41 -13.93
C ASN A 99 14.11 0.38 -14.38
N VAL A 100 13.20 -0.01 -13.49
CA VAL A 100 12.10 -0.94 -13.78
C VAL A 100 10.79 -0.17 -13.92
N GLY A 101 9.96 -0.55 -14.88
CA GLY A 101 8.63 0.01 -15.01
C GLY A 101 7.73 -0.36 -13.83
N LEU A 102 6.62 0.37 -13.68
CA LEU A 102 5.54 0.02 -12.77
C LEU A 102 4.42 -0.64 -13.57
N GLN A 103 4.00 -1.83 -13.17
CA GLN A 103 2.87 -2.53 -13.78
C GLN A 103 1.54 -2.14 -13.13
N LEU A 104 1.56 -1.85 -11.83
CA LEU A 104 0.36 -1.52 -11.06
C LEU A 104 0.70 -0.44 -10.03
N ASN A 105 -0.17 0.58 -9.95
CA ASN A 105 -0.31 1.43 -8.79
C ASN A 105 -1.63 1.05 -8.13
N PHE A 106 -1.60 0.72 -6.85
CA PHE A 106 -2.79 0.30 -6.12
C PHE A 106 -3.01 1.18 -4.91
N ASN A 107 -4.25 1.61 -4.73
CA ASN A 107 -4.77 2.21 -3.51
C ASN A 107 -5.98 1.38 -3.07
N GLY A 108 -5.96 0.86 -1.85
CA GLY A 108 -7.08 0.11 -1.30
C GLY A 108 -7.38 0.50 0.14
N PRO A 109 -8.59 0.20 0.64
CA PRO A 109 -8.92 0.46 2.02
C PRO A 109 -8.35 -0.62 2.95
N GLU A 110 -7.64 -0.19 3.98
CA GLU A 110 -7.16 -1.05 5.08
C GLU A 110 -7.76 -0.56 6.40
N SER A 111 -8.01 -1.47 7.32
CA SER A 111 -8.69 -1.15 8.59
C SER A 111 -7.72 -1.04 9.76
N PHE A 112 -7.79 0.08 10.49
CA PHE A 112 -6.94 0.35 11.65
C PHE A 112 -7.76 0.52 12.92
N THR A 113 -7.24 -0.02 14.03
CA THR A 113 -7.69 0.28 15.39
C THR A 113 -6.95 1.51 15.93
N PRO A 114 -7.30 2.04 17.11
CA PRO A 114 -6.61 3.19 17.70
C PRO A 114 -5.15 2.95 18.13
N ASP A 115 -4.72 1.69 18.23
CA ASP A 115 -3.38 1.22 18.62
C ASP A 115 -2.61 0.59 17.44
#